data_AF-A0A7J9XDD1-F1
#
_entry.id   AF-A0A7J9XDD1-F1
#
_cell.length_a   1.000
_cell.length_b   1.000
_cell.length_c   1.000
_cell.angle_alpha   90.00
_cell.angle_beta   90.00
_cell.angle_gamma   90.00
#
_symmetry.space_group_name_H-M   'P 1'
#
loop_
_entity.id
_entity.type
_entity.pdbx_description
1 polymer ?
#
loop_
_entity_poly.entity_id
_entity_poly.type
_entity_poly.pdbx_seq_one_letter_code
_entity_poly.pdbx_strand_id
1 'polypeptide(L)'
;MTSIRYGLKLSQQATMEQLRAVWQLTDQAGFDHCWNMDHLATLGPRQDGDIFEAWTMLAGMAALTSRTRLGCSVAGNTYRHPAVLAKAAVTVDHLSGGRLEFGIGSAWAENEHTMLGLPFGTARDRADWLDESCQVIRSLWTEERTTFAGAHYQLVHAIAEPKPVQRPHPPI
;
A
#
# COMPACT_ATOMS: atom_id res chain seq x y z
N MET A 1 22.15 16.65 -11.59
CA MET A 1 20.82 17.22 -11.29
C MET A 1 19.83 16.07 -11.39
N THR A 2 19.08 15.78 -10.33
CA THR A 2 17.97 14.82 -10.41
C THR A 2 16.88 15.41 -11.29
N SER A 3 16.39 14.65 -12.29
CA SER A 3 15.25 15.12 -13.08
C SER A 3 14.00 15.11 -12.21
N ILE A 4 13.13 16.09 -12.43
CA ILE A 4 11.81 16.12 -11.80
C ILE A 4 10.98 14.97 -12.39
N ARG A 5 10.22 14.27 -11.53
CA ARG A 5 9.27 13.21 -11.90
C ARG A 5 7.85 13.65 -11.61
N TYR A 6 6.91 13.24 -12.43
CA TYR A 6 5.50 13.63 -12.34
C TYR A 6 4.59 12.41 -12.19
N GLY A 7 3.56 12.53 -11.35
CA GLY A 7 2.60 11.45 -11.11
C GLY A 7 1.17 11.94 -10.97
N LEU A 8 0.23 11.04 -11.21
CA LEU A 8 -1.20 11.29 -11.03
C LEU A 8 -1.72 10.53 -9.80
N LYS A 9 -2.58 11.17 -9.02
CA LYS A 9 -3.28 10.56 -7.88
C LYS A 9 -4.75 10.38 -8.23
N LEU A 10 -5.30 9.21 -7.91
CA LEU A 10 -6.70 8.92 -8.13
C LEU A 10 -7.61 9.70 -7.16
N SER A 11 -8.78 10.03 -7.67
CA SER A 11 -9.89 10.58 -6.90
C SER A 11 -10.71 9.46 -6.27
N GLN A 12 -11.33 9.75 -5.13
CA GLN A 12 -12.44 8.95 -4.60
C GLN A 12 -13.71 9.13 -5.45
N GLN A 13 -14.73 8.29 -5.25
CA GLN A 13 -16.04 8.40 -5.92
C GLN A 13 -15.94 8.30 -7.45
N ALA A 14 -15.13 7.36 -7.93
CA ALA A 14 -14.97 7.06 -9.35
C ALA A 14 -15.35 5.62 -9.63
N THR A 15 -15.96 5.37 -10.80
CA THR A 15 -16.27 3.99 -11.23
C THR A 15 -14.99 3.26 -11.62
N MET A 16 -15.03 1.92 -11.62
CA MET A 16 -13.89 1.12 -12.07
C MET A 16 -13.50 1.40 -13.53
N GLU A 17 -14.46 1.77 -14.38
CA GLU A 17 -14.18 2.19 -15.76
C GLU A 17 -13.34 3.46 -15.79
N GLN A 18 -13.73 4.48 -15.02
CA GLN A 18 -12.99 5.74 -14.91
C GLN A 18 -11.58 5.52 -14.34
N LEU A 19 -11.47 4.69 -13.30
CA LEU A 19 -10.18 4.36 -12.69
C LEU A 19 -9.24 3.68 -13.70
N ARG A 20 -9.73 2.67 -14.44
CA ARG A 20 -8.95 2.01 -15.51
C ARG A 20 -8.49 2.99 -16.59
N ALA A 21 -9.36 3.91 -17.01
CA ALA A 21 -9.01 4.94 -17.98
C ALA A 21 -7.87 5.83 -17.48
N VAL A 22 -7.90 6.23 -16.19
CA VAL A 22 -6.81 7.03 -15.59
C VAL A 22 -5.51 6.22 -15.49
N TRP A 23 -5.56 4.94 -15.11
CA TRP A 23 -4.37 4.09 -15.05
C TRP A 23 -3.68 3.98 -16.41
N GLN A 24 -4.46 3.69 -17.45
CA GLN A 24 -3.98 3.58 -18.82
C GLN A 24 -3.46 4.91 -19.36
N LEU A 25 -4.15 6.02 -19.08
CA LEU A 25 -3.68 7.35 -19.46
C LEU A 25 -2.35 7.69 -18.79
N THR A 26 -2.23 7.44 -17.49
CA THR A 26 -0.98 7.65 -16.74
C THR A 26 0.15 6.85 -17.37
N ASP A 27 -0.12 5.58 -17.70
CA ASP A 27 0.83 4.69 -18.36
C ASP A 27 1.08 5.01 -19.82
N GLN A 28 0.21 5.66 -20.58
CA GLN A 28 0.47 5.95 -22.00
C GLN A 28 1.08 7.33 -22.21
N ALA A 29 0.73 8.30 -21.36
CA ALA A 29 1.14 9.70 -21.48
C ALA A 29 2.54 10.01 -20.91
N GLY A 30 3.28 9.01 -20.44
CA GLY A 30 4.66 9.21 -19.98
C GLY A 30 4.83 9.58 -18.51
N PHE A 31 3.77 9.57 -17.69
CA PHE A 31 3.91 9.86 -16.26
C PHE A 31 4.71 8.79 -15.52
N ASP A 32 5.52 9.23 -14.56
CA ASP A 32 6.39 8.38 -13.76
C ASP A 32 5.61 7.56 -12.72
N HIS A 33 4.53 8.11 -12.17
CA HIS A 33 3.80 7.49 -11.05
C HIS A 33 2.26 7.56 -11.16
N CYS A 34 1.58 6.54 -10.65
CA CYS A 34 0.14 6.47 -10.46
C CYS A 34 -0.20 6.06 -9.01
N TRP A 35 -0.96 6.89 -8.29
CA TRP A 35 -1.16 6.74 -6.84
C TRP A 35 -2.61 6.49 -6.45
N ASN A 36 -2.83 5.41 -5.70
CA ASN A 36 -4.10 5.14 -5.00
C ASN A 36 -4.13 5.82 -3.63
N MET A 37 -5.34 5.93 -3.08
CA MET A 37 -5.54 6.14 -1.65
C MET A 37 -5.92 4.83 -0.98
N ASP A 38 -5.41 4.57 0.22
CA ASP A 38 -5.77 3.39 1.03
C ASP A 38 -6.82 3.76 2.07
N HIS A 39 -7.97 4.23 1.59
CA HIS A 39 -9.15 4.49 2.42
C HIS A 39 -10.18 3.39 2.19
N LEU A 40 -11.02 3.15 3.21
CA LEU A 40 -12.08 2.15 3.20
C LEU A 40 -13.48 2.78 3.14
N ALA A 41 -13.56 4.11 3.34
CA ALA A 41 -14.75 4.91 3.16
C ALA A 41 -14.39 6.24 2.49
N THR A 42 -15.40 6.93 1.97
CA THR A 42 -15.16 8.25 1.39
C THR A 42 -14.75 9.25 2.48
N LEU A 43 -13.76 10.08 2.16
CA LEU A 43 -13.35 11.20 2.99
C LEU A 43 -14.27 12.39 2.78
N GLY A 44 -14.58 13.07 3.87
CA GLY A 44 -15.38 14.29 3.87
C GLY A 44 -16.79 14.09 4.43
N PRO A 45 -17.70 15.06 4.22
CA PRO A 45 -19.03 15.05 4.83
C PRO A 45 -19.95 13.96 4.26
N ARG A 46 -19.66 13.50 3.04
CA ARG A 46 -20.39 12.43 2.37
C ARG A 46 -19.57 11.15 2.45
N GLN A 47 -20.08 10.15 3.17
CA GLN A 47 -19.38 8.90 3.48
C GLN A 47 -19.94 7.67 2.75
N ASP A 48 -20.99 7.84 1.94
CA ASP A 48 -21.71 6.79 1.20
C ASP A 48 -21.28 6.66 -0.28
N GLY A 49 -20.19 7.32 -0.69
CA GLY A 49 -19.69 7.24 -2.05
C GLY A 49 -18.78 6.02 -2.29
N ASP A 50 -18.58 5.68 -3.57
CA ASP A 50 -17.78 4.54 -3.97
C ASP A 50 -16.31 4.68 -3.55
N ILE A 51 -15.83 3.68 -2.79
CA ILE A 51 -14.42 3.45 -2.46
C ILE A 51 -14.11 1.96 -2.66
N PHE A 52 -13.07 1.70 -3.43
CA PHE A 52 -12.55 0.36 -3.65
C PHE A 52 -11.32 0.12 -2.77
N GLU A 53 -11.11 -1.13 -2.37
CA GLU A 53 -9.97 -1.53 -1.55
C GLU A 53 -8.66 -1.36 -2.34
N ALA A 54 -7.68 -0.66 -1.75
CA ALA A 54 -6.56 -0.12 -2.52
C ALA A 54 -5.56 -1.15 -3.03
N TRP A 55 -5.31 -2.23 -2.29
CA TRP A 55 -4.30 -3.23 -2.66
C TRP A 55 -4.79 -4.19 -3.75
N THR A 56 -6.07 -4.52 -3.73
CA THR A 56 -6.75 -5.23 -4.83
C THR A 56 -6.80 -4.36 -6.08
N MET A 57 -7.02 -3.04 -5.95
CA MET A 57 -6.84 -2.13 -7.09
C MET A 57 -5.39 -2.08 -7.60
N LEU A 58 -4.39 -2.02 -6.71
CA LEU A 58 -2.97 -2.01 -7.12
C LEU A 58 -2.60 -3.26 -7.93
N ALA A 59 -3.14 -4.43 -7.59
CA ALA A 59 -2.96 -5.64 -8.40
C ALA A 59 -3.54 -5.47 -9.82
N GLY A 60 -4.73 -4.87 -9.95
CA GLY A 60 -5.33 -4.55 -11.24
C GLY A 60 -4.51 -3.51 -12.03
N MET A 61 -4.04 -2.46 -11.38
CA MET A 61 -3.15 -1.46 -11.99
C MET A 61 -1.86 -2.09 -12.49
N ALA A 62 -1.23 -2.94 -11.68
CA ALA A 62 -0.01 -3.64 -12.03
C ALA A 62 -0.18 -4.47 -13.32
N ALA A 63 -1.30 -5.19 -13.43
CA ALA A 63 -1.61 -6.02 -14.59
C ALA A 63 -2.00 -5.21 -15.85
N LEU A 64 -2.56 -4.01 -15.70
CA LEU A 64 -3.08 -3.20 -16.81
C LEU A 64 -2.13 -2.08 -17.27
N THR A 65 -0.96 -1.95 -16.65
CA THR A 65 0.05 -0.94 -16.98
C THR A 65 1.41 -1.59 -17.16
N SER A 66 2.32 -0.94 -17.86
CA SER A 66 3.60 -1.52 -18.27
C SER A 66 4.83 -0.70 -17.88
N ARG A 67 4.70 0.62 -17.66
CA ARG A 67 5.82 1.53 -17.42
C ARG A 67 5.67 2.33 -16.12
N THR A 68 4.52 2.93 -15.88
CA THR A 68 4.30 3.83 -14.73
C THR A 68 4.54 3.09 -13.42
N ARG A 69 5.17 3.73 -12.44
CA ARG A 69 5.33 3.18 -11.09
C ARG A 69 4.03 3.38 -10.31
N LEU A 70 3.72 2.49 -9.39
CA LEU A 70 2.41 2.48 -8.72
C LEU A 70 2.52 2.23 -7.23
N GLY A 71 1.61 2.81 -6.47
CA GLY A 71 1.59 2.64 -5.02
C GLY A 71 0.40 3.33 -4.36
N CYS A 72 0.32 3.19 -3.04
CA CYS A 72 -0.59 3.99 -2.22
C CYS A 72 0.13 5.28 -1.79
N SER A 73 -0.61 6.37 -1.70
CA SER A 73 -0.15 7.64 -1.13
C SER A 73 -1.00 8.01 0.11
N VAL A 74 -0.82 7.35 1.25
CA VAL A 74 0.04 6.18 1.55
C VAL A 74 -0.82 5.03 2.05
N ALA A 75 -0.28 3.81 2.13
CA ALA A 75 -0.95 2.69 2.78
C ALA A 75 -1.14 2.98 4.28
N GLY A 76 -2.31 2.66 4.82
CA GLY A 76 -2.59 2.85 6.25
C GLY A 76 -2.15 1.64 7.05
N ASN A 77 -1.15 1.81 7.93
CA ASN A 77 -0.58 0.73 8.73
C ASN A 77 -1.62 -0.05 9.56
N THR A 78 -2.68 0.63 10.01
CA THR A 78 -3.69 0.07 10.91
C THR A 78 -4.79 -0.71 10.21
N TYR A 79 -4.87 -0.68 8.88
CA TYR A 79 -5.91 -1.39 8.15
C TYR A 79 -5.61 -2.89 7.97
N ARG A 80 -4.33 -3.29 8.03
CA ARG A 80 -3.90 -4.67 7.76
C ARG A 80 -2.72 -5.04 8.65
N HIS A 81 -2.66 -6.29 9.09
CA HIS A 81 -1.49 -6.81 9.79
C HIS A 81 -0.23 -6.69 8.88
N PRO A 82 0.93 -6.26 9.40
CA PRO A 82 2.13 -6.01 8.57
C PRO A 82 2.59 -7.22 7.77
N ALA A 83 2.49 -8.42 8.33
CA ALA A 83 2.82 -9.64 7.60
C ALA A 83 1.90 -9.89 6.38
N VAL A 84 0.62 -9.55 6.48
CA VAL A 84 -0.34 -9.69 5.37
C VAL A 84 -0.05 -8.63 4.30
N LEU A 85 0.21 -7.39 4.75
CA LEU A 85 0.59 -6.29 3.86
C LEU A 85 1.89 -6.59 3.10
N ALA A 86 2.90 -7.14 3.77
CA ALA A 86 4.16 -7.56 3.15
C ALA A 86 3.93 -8.59 2.02
N LYS A 87 3.01 -9.55 2.23
CA LYS A 87 2.65 -10.55 1.21
C LYS A 87 1.90 -9.94 0.04
N ALA A 88 0.94 -9.03 0.30
CA ALA A 88 0.22 -8.32 -0.75
C ALA A 88 1.18 -7.49 -1.62
N ALA A 89 2.12 -6.79 -0.98
CA ALA A 89 3.14 -5.99 -1.65
C ALA A 89 4.06 -6.82 -2.55
N VAL A 90 4.53 -8.00 -2.10
CA VAL A 90 5.27 -8.93 -2.95
C VAL A 90 4.46 -9.29 -4.19
N THR A 91 3.18 -9.63 -4.03
CA THR A 91 2.33 -10.00 -5.19
C THR A 91 2.21 -8.86 -6.19
N VAL A 92 1.97 -7.62 -5.72
CA VAL A 92 1.89 -6.44 -6.59
C VAL A 92 3.25 -6.15 -7.25
N ASP A 93 4.36 -6.31 -6.52
CA ASP A 93 5.71 -6.12 -7.05
C ASP A 93 5.99 -7.09 -8.21
N HIS A 94 5.63 -8.36 -8.04
CA HIS A 94 5.74 -9.38 -9.11
C HIS A 94 4.80 -9.09 -10.28
N LEU A 95 3.53 -8.80 -10.03
CA LEU A 95 2.56 -8.47 -11.08
C LEU A 95 3.00 -7.26 -11.91
N SER A 96 3.64 -6.30 -11.26
CA SER A 96 4.09 -5.07 -11.91
C SER A 96 5.45 -5.20 -12.59
N GLY A 97 6.18 -6.29 -12.37
CA GLY A 97 7.56 -6.42 -12.84
C GLY A 97 8.54 -5.48 -12.12
N GLY A 98 8.32 -5.21 -10.84
CA GLY A 98 9.20 -4.39 -10.01
C GLY A 98 8.92 -2.89 -10.04
N ARG A 99 7.65 -2.49 -10.22
CA ARG A 99 7.24 -1.08 -10.31
C ARG A 99 6.49 -0.56 -9.08
N LEU A 100 6.41 -1.36 -8.01
CA LEU A 100 5.77 -0.95 -6.76
C LEU A 100 6.59 0.13 -6.04
N GLU A 101 5.91 1.18 -5.59
CA GLU A 101 6.38 2.14 -4.59
C GLU A 101 5.61 1.88 -3.28
N PHE A 102 6.30 1.42 -2.24
CA PHE A 102 5.68 1.01 -0.98
C PHE A 102 5.58 2.18 0.00
N GLY A 103 4.74 3.16 -0.31
CA GLY A 103 4.40 4.22 0.64
C GLY A 103 3.54 3.68 1.78
N ILE A 104 4.00 3.80 3.03
CA ILE A 104 3.24 3.43 4.24
C ILE A 104 3.27 4.56 5.27
N GLY A 105 2.17 4.75 6.00
CA GLY A 105 2.06 5.72 7.09
C GLY A 105 1.21 5.20 8.23
N SER A 106 1.16 5.96 9.33
CA SER A 106 0.52 5.55 10.59
C SER A 106 -1.01 5.41 10.51
N ALA A 107 -1.62 5.80 9.39
CA ALA A 107 -3.05 6.07 9.26
C ALA A 107 -3.58 7.16 10.22
N TRP A 108 -4.79 7.67 9.93
CA TRP A 108 -5.35 8.81 10.65
C TRP A 108 -6.89 8.88 10.70
N ALA A 109 -7.61 8.19 9.81
CA ALA A 109 -9.05 8.33 9.67
C ALA A 109 -9.84 7.50 10.70
N GLU A 110 -10.04 8.05 11.90
CA GLU A 110 -10.74 7.38 13.02
C GLU A 110 -12.16 6.91 12.69
N ASN A 111 -12.87 7.67 11.84
CA ASN A 111 -14.22 7.35 11.42
C ASN A 111 -14.29 5.99 10.71
N GLU A 112 -13.35 5.71 9.81
CA GLU A 112 -13.28 4.42 9.10
C GLU A 112 -13.04 3.27 10.07
N HIS A 113 -12.17 3.49 11.06
CA HIS A 113 -11.86 2.50 12.07
C HIS A 113 -13.06 2.18 12.95
N THR A 114 -13.76 3.23 13.39
CA THR A 114 -14.98 3.09 14.18
C THR A 114 -16.07 2.37 13.39
N MET A 115 -16.29 2.77 12.14
CA MET A 115 -17.32 2.21 11.28
C MET A 115 -17.08 0.72 10.97
N LEU A 116 -15.81 0.32 10.81
CA LEU A 116 -15.44 -1.03 10.39
C LEU A 116 -14.94 -1.90 11.56
N GLY A 117 -14.97 -1.40 12.78
CA GLY A 117 -14.53 -2.12 13.98
C GLY A 117 -13.03 -2.41 14.02
N LEU A 118 -12.21 -1.53 13.43
CA LEU A 118 -10.76 -1.65 13.41
C LEU A 118 -10.12 -0.93 14.62
N PRO A 119 -9.01 -1.45 15.17
CA PRO A 119 -8.26 -0.75 16.21
C PRO A 119 -7.68 0.57 15.70
N PHE A 120 -7.98 1.69 16.37
CA PHE A 120 -7.43 3.00 16.01
C PHE A 120 -6.26 3.45 16.89
N GLY A 121 -6.33 3.17 18.20
CA GLY A 121 -5.32 3.62 19.17
C GLY A 121 -5.16 5.14 19.26
N THR A 122 -4.20 5.58 20.07
CA THR A 122 -3.74 6.98 20.10
C THR A 122 -2.78 7.27 18.95
N ALA A 123 -2.45 8.55 18.73
CA ALA A 123 -1.42 8.92 17.75
C ALA A 123 -0.06 8.29 18.07
N ARG A 124 0.27 8.14 19.37
CA ARG A 124 1.49 7.47 19.82
C ARG A 124 1.44 5.98 19.51
N ASP A 125 0.34 5.31 19.82
CA ASP A 125 0.17 3.88 19.53
C ASP A 125 0.36 3.61 18.04
N ARG A 126 -0.25 4.41 17.16
CA ARG A 126 -0.11 4.21 15.71
C ARG A 126 1.30 4.46 15.18
N ALA A 127 2.05 5.38 15.80
CA ALA A 127 3.46 5.60 15.46
C ALA A 127 4.34 4.42 15.91
N ASP A 128 4.12 3.91 17.12
CA ASP A 128 4.81 2.74 17.67
C ASP A 128 4.49 1.49 16.82
N TRP A 129 3.22 1.31 16.41
CA TRP A 129 2.80 0.24 15.50
C TRP A 129 3.47 0.39 14.12
N LEU A 130 3.59 1.60 13.58
CA LEU A 130 4.24 1.81 12.28
C LEU A 130 5.72 1.43 12.33
N ASP A 131 6.42 1.77 13.41
CA ASP A 131 7.84 1.44 13.57
C ASP A 131 8.05 -0.09 13.55
N GLU A 132 7.31 -0.83 14.37
CA GLU A 132 7.41 -2.30 14.37
C GLU A 132 6.98 -2.91 13.02
N SER A 133 5.92 -2.39 12.39
CA SER A 133 5.49 -2.83 11.07
C SER A 133 6.59 -2.70 10.02
N CYS A 134 7.30 -1.56 9.98
CA CYS A 134 8.40 -1.34 9.05
C CYS A 134 9.56 -2.33 9.28
N GLN A 135 9.82 -2.74 10.52
CA GLN A 135 10.81 -3.76 10.83
C GLN A 135 10.34 -5.15 10.36
N VAL A 136 9.09 -5.52 10.68
CA VAL A 136 8.48 -6.79 10.26
C VAL A 136 8.46 -6.93 8.75
N ILE A 137 7.98 -5.91 8.02
CA ILE A 137 7.84 -5.94 6.56
C ILE A 137 9.20 -6.12 5.89
N ARG A 138 10.21 -5.34 6.31
CA ARG A 138 11.58 -5.46 5.77
C ARG A 138 12.15 -6.86 6.02
N SER A 139 12.05 -7.37 7.25
CA SER A 139 12.54 -8.70 7.60
C SER A 139 11.88 -9.80 6.77
N LEU A 140 10.56 -9.73 6.53
CA LEU A 140 9.85 -10.71 5.70
C LEU A 140 10.32 -10.69 4.23
N TRP A 141 10.72 -9.53 3.72
CA TRP A 141 11.21 -9.38 2.35
C TRP A 141 12.68 -9.78 2.17
N THR A 142 13.51 -9.68 3.21
CA THR A 142 14.96 -9.90 3.09
C THR A 142 15.44 -11.22 3.69
N GLU A 143 14.82 -11.69 4.77
CA GLU A 143 15.29 -12.87 5.51
C GLU A 143 14.63 -14.15 5.03
N GLU A 144 15.36 -15.27 5.05
CA GLU A 144 14.80 -16.60 4.74
C GLU A 144 13.63 -16.95 5.70
N ARG A 145 13.80 -16.63 6.99
CA ARG A 145 12.78 -16.76 8.03
C ARG A 145 12.82 -15.58 8.97
N THR A 146 11.65 -15.11 9.39
CA THR A 146 11.51 -13.98 10.32
C THR A 146 10.94 -14.44 11.66
N THR A 147 11.66 -14.17 12.74
CA THR A 147 11.12 -14.17 14.11
C THR A 147 11.18 -12.75 14.62
N PHE A 148 10.06 -12.25 15.15
CA PHE A 148 9.94 -10.88 15.65
C PHE A 148 9.17 -10.91 16.97
N ALA A 149 9.66 -10.23 17.99
CA ALA A 149 9.09 -10.22 19.34
C ALA A 149 8.93 -8.77 19.82
N GLY A 150 8.09 -8.02 19.10
CA GLY A 150 7.75 -6.64 19.46
C GLY A 150 6.66 -6.59 20.54
N ALA A 151 6.34 -5.36 20.96
CA ALA A 151 5.23 -5.10 21.86
C ALA A 151 3.88 -5.28 21.15
N HIS A 152 3.82 -5.04 19.84
CA HIS A 152 2.58 -5.00 19.07
C HIS A 152 2.45 -6.15 18.08
N TYR A 153 3.56 -6.61 17.50
CA TYR A 153 3.56 -7.75 16.59
C TYR A 153 4.51 -8.85 17.07
N GLN A 154 4.07 -10.09 16.92
CA GLN A 154 4.89 -11.27 17.19
C GLN A 154 4.83 -12.24 16.01
N LEU A 155 6.00 -12.68 15.57
CA LEU A 155 6.18 -13.67 14.50
C LEU A 155 7.15 -14.75 14.98
N VAL A 156 6.89 -16.00 14.62
CA VAL A 156 7.73 -17.14 15.00
C VAL A 156 8.07 -17.94 13.75
N HIS A 157 9.35 -17.93 13.35
CA HIS A 157 9.85 -18.62 12.16
C HIS A 157 9.00 -18.40 10.90
N ALA A 158 8.46 -17.19 10.74
CA ALA A 158 7.57 -16.83 9.64
C ALA A 158 8.30 -16.93 8.30
N ILE A 159 7.63 -17.51 7.31
CA ILE A 159 8.10 -17.66 5.94
C ILE A 159 7.30 -16.70 5.07
N ALA A 160 8.01 -15.90 4.27
CA ALA A 160 7.40 -15.02 3.28
C ALA A 160 8.08 -15.22 1.93
N GLU A 161 7.55 -16.17 1.15
CA GLU A 161 8.02 -16.48 -0.21
C GLU A 161 6.90 -16.30 -1.26
N PRO A 162 7.19 -15.84 -2.48
CA PRO A 162 8.51 -15.42 -2.96
C PRO A 162 8.99 -14.11 -2.31
N LYS A 163 10.28 -13.78 -2.46
CA LYS A 163 10.82 -12.44 -2.18
C LYS A 163 10.42 -11.43 -3.27
N PRO A 164 10.48 -10.12 -3.02
CA PRO A 164 10.24 -9.11 -4.06
C PRO A 164 11.16 -9.27 -5.29
N VAL A 165 10.69 -8.77 -6.43
CA VAL A 165 11.49 -8.61 -7.66
C VAL A 165 12.51 -7.49 -7.47
N GLN A 166 12.08 -6.37 -6.88
CA GLN A 166 12.96 -5.22 -6.61
C GLN A 166 14.00 -5.57 -5.54
N ARG A 167 15.25 -5.13 -5.75
CA ARG A 167 16.35 -5.28 -4.79
C ARG A 167 16.79 -3.92 -4.24
N PRO A 168 17.08 -3.79 -2.93
CA PRO A 168 17.00 -4.84 -1.91
C PRO A 168 15.56 -5.27 -1.57
N HIS A 169 14.59 -4.40 -1.81
CA HIS A 169 13.14 -4.61 -1.70
C HIS A 169 12.44 -3.43 -2.42
N PRO A 170 11.10 -3.38 -2.55
CA PRO A 170 10.43 -2.20 -3.05
C PRO A 170 10.78 -0.96 -2.21
N PRO A 171 10.91 0.25 -2.79
CA PRO A 171 11.23 1.45 -2.03
C PRO A 171 10.18 1.72 -0.94
N ILE A 172 10.65 2.02 0.28
CA ILE A 172 9.85 2.42 1.44
C ILE A 172 10.12 3.90 1.71
#